data_AF-A0A3D3IVQ0-F1
#
_entry.id   AF-A0A3D3IVQ0-F1
#
_cell.length_a   1.000
_cell.length_b   1.000
_cell.length_c   1.000
_cell.angle_alpha   90.00
_cell.angle_beta   90.00
_cell.angle_gamma   90.00
#
_symmetry.space_group_name_H-M   'P 1'
#
loop_
_entity.id
_entity.type
_entity.pdbx_description
1 polymer ?
#
loop_
_entity_poly.entity_id
_entity_poly.type
_entity_poly.pdbx_seq_one_letter_code
_entity_poly.pdbx_strand_id
1 'polypeptide(L)' 'MFAFLSIRTIIAIVALAIMMMSGVPTAQAGDVHVRGYTRSNGTYVEPHVRSAPDGIVENNYSYGR' A
#
# COMPACT_ATOMS: atom_id res chain seq x y z
N MET A 1 -10.16 -44.21 -15.10
CA MET A 1 -11.42 -43.98 -14.37
C MET A 1 -11.40 -42.54 -13.87
N PHE A 2 -12.11 -41.63 -14.53
CA PHE A 2 -12.16 -40.23 -14.10
C PHE A 2 -13.07 -40.16 -12.88
N ALA A 3 -12.50 -39.89 -11.70
CA ALA A 3 -13.29 -39.64 -10.51
C ALA A 3 -13.96 -38.27 -10.67
N PHE A 4 -15.28 -38.26 -10.75
CA PHE A 4 -16.04 -37.01 -10.78
C PHE A 4 -15.98 -36.34 -9.40
N LEU A 5 -15.61 -35.06 -9.39
CA LEU A 5 -15.61 -34.27 -8.16
C LEU A 5 -17.05 -34.09 -7.67
N SER A 6 -17.27 -34.21 -6.36
CA SER A 6 -18.59 -33.97 -5.78
C SER A 6 -18.96 -32.49 -5.87
N ILE A 7 -20.26 -32.20 -5.95
CA ILE A 7 -20.76 -30.80 -5.98
C ILE A 7 -20.29 -29.98 -4.78
N ARG A 8 -20.13 -30.62 -3.61
CA ARG A 8 -19.61 -29.99 -2.39
C ARG A 8 -18.15 -29.57 -2.56
N THR A 9 -17.35 -30.42 -3.21
CA THR A 9 -15.93 -30.15 -3.49
C THR A 9 -15.79 -28.99 -4.48
N ILE A 10 -16.65 -28.94 -5.50
CA ILE A 10 -16.65 -27.85 -6.49
C ILE A 10 -17.00 -26.51 -5.82
N ILE A 11 -18.05 -26.50 -4.98
CA ILE A 11 -18.45 -25.29 -4.23
C ILE A 11 -17.30 -24.79 -3.32
N ALA A 12 -16.62 -25.71 -2.62
CA ALA A 12 -15.51 -25.35 -1.74
C ALA A 12 -14.34 -24.72 -2.52
N ILE A 13 -14.00 -25.26 -3.70
CA ILE A 13 -12.94 -24.73 -4.56
C ILE A 13 -13.30 -23.33 -5.09
N VAL A 14 -14.54 -23.15 -5.53
CA VAL A 14 -15.01 -21.85 -6.03
C VAL A 14 -15.01 -20.80 -4.91
N ALA A 15 -15.48 -21.15 -3.71
CA ALA A 15 -15.46 -20.24 -2.57
C ALA A 15 -14.02 -19.86 -2.16
N LEU A 16 -13.09 -20.81 -2.18
CA LEU A 16 -11.68 -20.55 -1.91
C LEU A 16 -11.08 -19.62 -2.97
N ALA A 17 -11.34 -19.88 -4.26
CA ALA A 17 -10.86 -19.02 -5.34
C ALA A 17 -11.37 -17.59 -5.19
N ILE A 18 -12.65 -17.39 -4.84
CA ILE A 18 -13.23 -16.07 -4.60
C ILE A 18 -12.53 -15.34 -3.44
N MET A 19 -12.23 -16.03 -2.34
CA MET A 19 -11.46 -15.44 -1.23
C MET A 19 -10.02 -15.05 -1.63
N MET A 20 -9.41 -15.76 -2.58
CA MET A 20 -8.06 -15.42 -3.06
C MET A 20 -8.07 -14.20 -3.99
N MET A 21 -9.21 -13.88 -4.61
CA MET A 21 -9.39 -12.69 -5.45
C MET A 21 -9.76 -11.42 -4.67
N SER A 22 -10.14 -11.51 -3.40
CA SER A 22 -10.33 -10.31 -2.57
C SER A 22 -8.97 -9.76 -2.16
N GLY A 23 -8.43 -8.84 -2.97
CA GLY A 23 -7.14 -8.22 -2.72
C GLY A 23 -7.03 -7.64 -1.31
N VAL A 24 -5.90 -7.93 -0.65
CA VAL A 24 -5.55 -7.30 0.63
C VAL A 24 -5.29 -5.81 0.37
N PRO A 25 -5.90 -4.88 1.13
CA PRO A 25 -5.54 -3.48 1.01
C PRO A 25 -4.09 -3.30 1.43
N THR A 26 -3.20 -3.07 0.48
CA THR A 26 -1.83 -2.65 0.76
C THR A 26 -1.87 -1.19 1.17
N ALA A 27 -1.22 -0.84 2.28
CA ALA A 27 -0.99 0.56 2.61
C ALA A 27 -0.18 1.18 1.46
N GLN A 28 -0.82 2.04 0.68
CA GLN A 28 -0.17 2.73 -0.43
C GLN A 28 0.81 3.75 0.18
N ALA A 29 2.10 3.40 0.21
CA ALA A 29 3.17 4.36 0.51
C ALA A 29 3.31 5.33 -0.68
N GLY A 30 2.38 6.29 -0.76
CA GLY A 30 2.30 7.26 -1.86
C GLY A 30 3.06 8.54 -1.60
N ASP A 31 3.27 9.34 -2.64
CA ASP A 31 3.81 10.69 -2.50
C ASP A 31 2.82 11.61 -1.77
N VAL A 32 3.32 12.35 -0.78
CA VAL A 32 2.56 13.33 0.01
C VAL A 32 2.98 14.74 -0.40
N HIS A 33 2.02 15.54 -0.86
CA HIS A 33 2.24 16.95 -1.13
C HIS A 33 2.16 17.77 0.16
N VAL A 34 3.25 18.47 0.49
CA VAL A 34 3.36 19.35 1.65
C VAL A 34 3.20 20.78 1.17
N ARG A 35 2.21 21.49 1.74
CA ARG A 35 2.02 22.93 1.48
C ARG A 35 3.20 23.72 2.05
N GLY A 36 3.55 24.83 1.41
CA GLY A 36 4.56 25.74 1.94
C GLY A 36 4.15 26.31 3.30
N TYR A 37 5.14 26.53 4.18
CA TYR A 37 4.91 27.03 5.53
C TYR A 37 6.11 27.84 6.05
N THR A 38 5.86 28.66 7.05
CA THR A 38 6.90 29.43 7.74
C THR A 38 7.26 28.74 9.04
N ARG A 39 8.56 28.48 9.25
CA ARG A 39 9.08 27.90 10.50
C ARG A 39 9.09 28.96 11.62
N SER A 40 9.14 28.52 12.87
CA SER A 40 9.19 29.41 14.04
C SER A 40 10.40 30.35 14.05
N ASN A 41 11.48 29.98 13.37
CA ASN A 41 12.68 30.81 13.19
C ASN A 41 12.56 31.81 12.01
N GLY A 42 11.40 31.93 11.37
CA GLY A 42 11.14 32.85 10.26
C GLY A 42 11.52 32.33 8.87
N THR A 43 12.11 31.13 8.76
CA THR A 43 12.45 30.57 7.44
C THR A 43 11.20 30.08 6.70
N TYR A 44 10.98 30.57 5.48
CA TYR A 44 9.95 30.04 4.58
C TYR A 44 10.42 28.73 3.93
N VAL A 45 9.55 27.72 3.95
CA VAL A 45 9.75 26.43 3.28
C VAL A 45 8.77 26.36 2.12
N GLU A 46 9.30 26.15 0.91
CA GLU A 46 8.48 26.00 -0.29
C GLU A 46 7.66 24.69 -0.29
N PRO A 47 6.52 24.65 -1.00
CA PRO A 47 5.77 23.41 -1.19
C PRO A 47 6.66 22.36 -1.86
N HIS A 48 6.59 21.13 -1.38
CA HIS A 48 7.38 20.02 -1.91
C HIS A 48 6.64 18.70 -1.75
N VAL A 49 7.10 17.69 -2.47
CA VAL A 49 6.61 16.31 -2.36
C VAL A 49 7.58 15.52 -1.48
N ARG A 50 7.05 14.69 -0.59
CA ARG A 50 7.81 13.75 0.23
C ARG A 50 7.18 12.36 0.15
N SER A 51 7.95 11.32 0.45
CA SER A 51 7.42 9.96 0.64
C SER A 51 6.37 9.94 1.76
N ALA A 52 5.38 9.05 1.63
CA ALA A 52 4.42 8.79 2.70
C ALA A 52 5.16 8.33 3.96
N PRO A 53 4.73 8.78 5.15
CA PRO A 53 5.22 8.22 6.39
C PRO A 53 4.72 6.78 6.54
N ASP A 54 5.58 5.81 6.23
CA ASP A 54 5.30 4.37 6.35
C ASP A 54 6.21 3.67 7.38
N GLY A 55 7.11 4.42 8.04
CA GLY A 55 8.02 3.91 9.05
C GLY A 55 9.22 3.15 8.49
N ILE A 56 9.35 3.05 7.16
CA ILE A 56 10.51 2.48 6.47
C ILE A 56 11.44 3.65 6.19
N VAL A 57 12.65 3.64 6.77
CA VAL A 57 13.55 4.79 6.62
C VAL A 57 14.23 4.73 5.24
N GLU A 58 14.47 3.52 4.76
CA GLU A 58 15.25 3.17 3.57
C GLU A 58 14.66 3.65 2.25
N ASN A 59 13.34 3.87 2.20
CA ASN A 59 12.63 4.33 1.01
C ASN A 59 12.34 5.85 1.03
N ASN A 60 12.88 6.59 2.02
CA ASN A 60 12.76 8.04 2.04
C ASN A 60 13.77 8.69 1.10
N TYR A 61 13.35 9.75 0.41
CA TYR A 61 14.22 10.52 -0.49
C TYR A 61 15.49 11.09 0.20
N SER A 62 15.52 11.18 1.53
CA SER A 62 16.67 11.65 2.31
C SER A 62 17.63 10.56 2.78
N TYR A 63 17.31 9.27 2.65
CA TYR A 63 18.08 8.19 3.31
C TYR A 63 19.53 8.04 2.83
N GLY A 64 19.83 8.45 1.59
CA GLY A 64 21.15 8.29 0.97
C GLY A 64 21.96 9.58 0.81
N ARG A 65 21.62 10.67 1.50
CA ARG A 65 22.35 11.95 1.42
C ARG A 65 23.15 12.26 2.67
#